data_AF-A0A7R9XPH7-F1
#
_entry.id   AF-A0A7R9XPH7-F1
#
_cell.length_a   1.000
_cell.length_b   1.000
_cell.length_c   1.000
_cell.angle_alpha   90.00
_cell.angle_beta   90.00
_cell.angle_gamma   90.00
#
_symmetry.space_group_name_H-M   'P 1'
#
loop_
_entity.id
_entity.type
_entity.pdbx_description
1 polymer ?
#
loop_
_entity_poly.entity_id
_entity_poly.type
_entity_poly.pdbx_seq_one_letter_code
_entity_poly.pdbx_strand_id
1 'polypeptide(L)'
;QLIRSHAVDALEIHTTGLDDGESIRQMWQDLGCHEHLKLLAVSLPETALPLIPRLNDILSANASPDMVRVWQLDGRPMTGDVGHGAARDAVSLARTAFDRNLIPAGHFVQLAGGTNDATRRYVEKHDGLISRLGGVAFGGYARKAVKDALGASSCERIEEDEAAMAEALQAAGNVVDSWRRRR
;
A
#
# COMPACT_ATOMS: atom_id res chain seq x y z
N GLN A 1 17.04 0.38 14.82
CA GLN A 1 17.75 1.56 15.38
C GLN A 1 17.01 2.87 15.06
N LEU A 2 16.58 3.11 13.81
CA LEU A 2 15.88 4.36 13.38
C LEU A 2 14.50 4.63 14.01
N ILE A 3 13.65 3.62 14.18
CA ILE A 3 12.32 3.80 14.79
C ILE A 3 12.46 4.20 16.27
N ARG A 4 13.41 3.57 16.98
CA ARG A 4 13.69 3.88 18.39
C ARG A 4 14.22 5.29 18.61
N SER A 5 14.88 5.89 17.62
CA SER A 5 15.36 7.28 17.68
C SER A 5 14.28 8.33 17.36
N HIS A 6 13.01 7.95 17.24
CA HIS A 6 11.88 8.88 16.99
C HIS A 6 11.98 9.66 15.68
N ALA A 7 12.78 9.16 14.74
CA ALA A 7 13.05 9.82 13.45
C ALA A 7 12.13 9.32 12.33
N VAL A 8 11.11 8.52 12.67
CA VAL A 8 10.25 7.83 11.71
C VAL A 8 8.80 8.16 12.01
N ASP A 9 8.14 8.82 11.05
CA ASP A 9 6.72 9.17 11.13
C ASP A 9 5.80 8.07 10.59
N ALA A 10 6.33 7.13 9.79
CA ALA A 10 5.54 6.12 9.10
C ALA A 10 6.25 4.76 9.09
N LEU A 11 5.50 3.68 9.30
CA LEU A 11 5.99 2.31 9.23
C LEU A 11 5.14 1.50 8.26
N GLU A 12 5.79 0.69 7.42
CA GLU A 12 5.15 -0.34 6.61
C GLU A 12 5.61 -1.72 7.08
N ILE A 13 4.65 -2.63 7.28
CA ILE A 13 4.87 -4.01 7.71
C ILE A 13 4.42 -4.93 6.58
N HIS A 14 5.32 -5.77 6.08
CA HIS A 14 4.95 -6.85 5.17
C HIS A 14 4.75 -8.15 5.94
N THR A 15 3.58 -8.75 5.81
CA THR A 15 3.30 -10.09 6.35
C THR A 15 3.15 -11.11 5.22
N THR A 16 3.61 -12.33 5.46
CA THR A 16 3.46 -13.46 4.56
C THR A 16 2.23 -14.32 4.89
N GLY A 17 1.65 -14.15 6.09
CA GLY A 17 0.59 -15.00 6.63
C GLY A 17 1.03 -16.43 6.96
N LEU A 18 2.33 -16.67 7.15
CA LEU A 18 2.87 -17.99 7.49
C LEU A 18 2.72 -18.35 8.97
N ASP A 19 2.58 -17.35 9.84
CA ASP A 19 2.24 -17.52 11.26
C ASP A 19 0.96 -16.77 11.62
N ASP A 20 0.48 -16.94 12.84
CA ASP A 20 -0.72 -16.32 13.41
C ASP A 20 -0.49 -14.88 13.90
N GLY A 21 0.57 -14.22 13.43
CA GLY A 21 0.95 -12.86 13.77
C GLY A 21 1.95 -12.77 14.93
N GLU A 22 2.48 -13.87 15.45
CA GLU A 22 3.42 -13.82 16.58
C GLU A 22 4.77 -13.18 16.22
N SER A 23 5.27 -13.35 15.00
CA SER A 23 6.44 -12.58 14.52
C SER A 23 6.16 -11.07 14.52
N ILE A 24 4.96 -10.66 14.11
CA ILE A 24 4.53 -9.26 14.12
C ILE A 24 4.36 -8.76 15.55
N ARG A 25 3.83 -9.57 16.47
CA ARG A 25 3.73 -9.23 17.89
C ARG A 25 5.09 -8.95 18.49
N GLN A 26 6.04 -9.87 18.31
CA GLN A 26 7.38 -9.72 18.86
C GLN A 26 8.05 -8.46 18.29
N MET A 27 7.98 -8.28 16.97
CA MET A 27 8.51 -7.08 16.32
C MET A 27 7.87 -5.80 16.86
N TRP A 28 6.54 -5.76 17.00
CA TRP A 28 5.83 -4.59 17.52
C TRP A 28 6.26 -4.26 18.96
N GLN A 29 6.36 -5.28 19.83
CA GLN A 29 6.85 -5.12 21.20
C GLN A 29 8.30 -4.63 21.25
N ASP A 30 9.17 -5.14 20.37
CA ASP A 30 10.58 -4.76 20.32
C ASP A 30 10.78 -3.31 19.83
N LEU A 31 9.85 -2.77 19.04
CA LEU A 31 9.87 -1.36 18.67
C LEU A 31 9.55 -0.46 19.87
N GLY A 32 8.60 -0.86 20.71
CA GLY A 32 8.35 -0.33 22.06
C GLY A 32 7.72 1.07 22.14
N CYS A 33 8.20 2.04 21.36
CA CYS A 33 7.69 3.41 21.34
C CYS A 33 7.03 3.71 19.99
N HIS A 34 5.71 3.88 20.00
CA HIS A 34 4.89 4.10 18.80
C HIS A 34 4.20 5.46 18.77
N GLU A 35 4.40 6.29 19.79
CA GLU A 35 3.71 7.57 19.98
C GLU A 35 3.99 8.60 18.88
N HIS A 36 5.16 8.51 18.22
CA HIS A 36 5.55 9.37 17.10
C HIS A 36 5.11 8.86 15.74
N LEU A 37 4.64 7.61 15.64
CA LEU A 37 4.16 7.06 14.39
C LEU A 37 2.82 7.71 14.04
N LYS A 38 2.81 8.45 12.93
CA LYS A 38 1.63 9.07 12.33
C LYS A 38 0.91 8.11 11.39
N LEU A 39 1.62 7.16 10.79
CA LEU A 39 1.06 6.20 9.84
C LEU A 39 1.62 4.80 10.04
N LEU A 40 0.72 3.82 10.01
CA LEU A 40 1.05 2.40 9.95
C LEU A 40 0.37 1.76 8.75
N ALA A 41 1.16 1.20 7.84
CA ALA A 41 0.69 0.42 6.72
C ALA A 41 1.01 -1.07 6.95
N VAL A 42 0.06 -1.95 6.64
CA VAL A 42 0.25 -3.40 6.72
C VAL A 42 -0.08 -4.00 5.37
N SER A 43 0.95 -4.50 4.70
CA SER A 43 0.87 -5.19 3.42
C SER A 43 0.67 -6.69 3.64
N LEU A 44 -0.39 -7.24 3.06
CA LEU A 44 -0.75 -8.65 3.26
C LEU A 44 -1.28 -9.31 1.97
N PRO A 45 -0.85 -10.55 1.69
CA PRO A 45 -1.38 -11.35 0.59
C PRO A 45 -2.74 -11.94 0.94
N GLU A 46 -3.42 -12.52 -0.05
CA GLU A 46 -4.70 -13.21 0.14
C GLU A 46 -4.70 -14.24 1.27
N THR A 47 -3.61 -15.01 1.42
CA THR A 47 -3.46 -16.03 2.47
C THR A 47 -3.50 -15.45 3.89
N ALA A 48 -3.09 -14.20 4.06
CA ALA A 48 -3.05 -13.50 5.34
C ALA A 48 -4.35 -12.72 5.62
N LEU A 49 -5.30 -12.67 4.68
CA LEU A 49 -6.53 -11.89 4.83
C LEU A 49 -7.33 -12.23 6.11
N PRO A 50 -7.51 -13.50 6.51
CA PRO A 50 -8.21 -13.83 7.76
C PRO A 50 -7.49 -13.35 9.03
N LEU A 51 -6.20 -12.98 8.95
CA LEU A 51 -5.41 -12.52 10.10
C LEU A 51 -5.63 -11.04 10.42
N ILE A 52 -6.33 -10.27 9.56
CA ILE A 52 -6.54 -8.83 9.78
C ILE A 52 -7.06 -8.51 11.19
N PRO A 53 -8.11 -9.18 11.74
CA PRO A 53 -8.57 -8.89 13.10
C PRO A 53 -7.49 -9.14 14.16
N ARG A 54 -6.75 -10.25 14.05
CA ARG A 54 -5.68 -10.59 14.98
C ARG A 54 -4.52 -9.61 14.92
N LEU A 55 -4.10 -9.24 13.71
CA LEU A 55 -3.05 -8.23 13.49
C LEU A 55 -3.49 -6.86 13.99
N ASN A 56 -4.77 -6.52 13.83
CA ASN A 56 -5.34 -5.30 14.38
C ASN A 56 -5.20 -5.25 15.90
N ASP A 57 -5.55 -6.33 16.60
CA ASP A 57 -5.43 -6.39 18.06
C ASP A 57 -3.97 -6.24 18.52
N ILE A 58 -3.05 -6.91 17.82
CA ILE A 58 -1.60 -6.81 18.08
C ILE A 58 -1.11 -5.37 17.91
N LEU A 59 -1.40 -4.77 16.77
CA LEU A 59 -0.88 -3.46 16.37
C LEU A 59 -1.65 -2.29 17.01
N SER A 60 -2.73 -2.57 17.73
CA SER A 60 -3.45 -1.59 18.54
C SER A 60 -2.86 -1.44 19.94
N ALA A 61 -2.11 -2.43 20.42
CA ALA A 61 -1.42 -2.34 21.69
C ALA A 61 -0.39 -1.19 21.66
N ASN A 62 -0.52 -0.23 22.58
CA ASN A 62 0.38 0.92 22.74
C ASN A 62 0.53 1.82 21.50
N ALA A 63 -0.42 1.77 20.58
CA ALA A 63 -0.43 2.64 19.42
C ALA A 63 -1.05 4.01 19.73
N SER A 64 -0.57 5.06 19.04
CA SER A 64 -1.22 6.36 19.10
C SER A 64 -2.66 6.27 18.56
N PRO A 65 -3.66 6.90 19.22
CA PRO A 65 -5.04 6.93 18.75
C PRO A 65 -5.19 7.70 17.44
N ASP A 66 -4.31 8.66 17.17
CA ASP A 66 -4.33 9.49 15.95
C ASP A 66 -3.56 8.85 14.79
N MET A 67 -2.97 7.67 15.00
CA MET A 67 -2.19 6.98 13.98
C MET A 67 -3.09 6.51 12.84
N VAL A 68 -2.82 6.97 11.63
CA VAL A 68 -3.50 6.53 10.42
C VAL A 68 -3.13 5.07 10.14
N ARG A 69 -4.15 4.23 9.94
CA ARG A 69 -3.96 2.79 9.65
C ARG A 69 -4.39 2.46 8.24
N VAL A 70 -3.48 1.85 7.49
CA VAL A 70 -3.68 1.47 6.09
C VAL A 70 -3.47 -0.03 5.92
N TRP A 71 -4.49 -0.73 5.45
CA TRP A 71 -4.39 -2.12 5.01
C TRP A 71 -4.09 -2.14 3.52
N GLN A 72 -2.85 -2.50 3.17
CA GLN A 72 -2.40 -2.66 1.80
C GLN A 72 -2.69 -4.10 1.37
N LEU A 73 -3.65 -4.25 0.47
CA LEU A 73 -4.07 -5.56 0.00
C LEU A 73 -3.26 -5.92 -1.23
N ASP A 74 -2.12 -6.57 -0.96
CA ASP A 74 -1.08 -6.93 -1.91
C ASP A 74 -1.41 -8.29 -2.54
N GLY A 75 -2.40 -8.28 -3.43
CA GLY A 75 -3.03 -9.43 -4.11
C GLY A 75 -2.33 -10.79 -3.98
N ARG A 76 -1.71 -11.26 -5.07
CA ARG A 76 -0.90 -12.48 -5.10
C ARG A 76 0.59 -12.11 -5.13
N PRO A 77 1.50 -12.97 -4.59
CA PRO A 77 2.93 -12.76 -4.73
C PRO A 77 3.31 -12.49 -6.19
N MET A 78 4.14 -11.48 -6.43
CA MET A 78 4.53 -11.02 -7.79
C MET A 78 5.47 -11.99 -8.53
N THR A 79 5.41 -13.30 -8.26
CA THR A 79 6.17 -14.34 -8.97
C THR A 79 5.45 -14.69 -10.27
N GLY A 80 5.61 -13.84 -11.29
CA GLY A 80 4.97 -13.97 -12.61
C GLY A 80 3.92 -12.91 -12.91
N ASP A 81 3.47 -12.88 -14.17
CA ASP A 81 2.56 -11.90 -14.82
C ASP A 81 2.17 -10.68 -13.97
N VAL A 82 3.00 -9.63 -14.06
CA VAL A 82 2.83 -8.28 -13.47
C VAL A 82 1.81 -7.45 -14.27
N GLY A 83 1.08 -8.09 -15.20
CA GLY A 83 0.11 -7.44 -16.05
C GLY A 83 -1.27 -7.25 -15.40
N HIS A 84 -2.27 -7.21 -16.26
CA HIS A 84 -3.67 -6.99 -15.92
C HIS A 84 -4.26 -7.96 -14.87
N GLY A 85 -3.72 -9.17 -14.75
CA GLY A 85 -4.15 -10.16 -13.77
C GLY A 85 -3.92 -9.70 -12.33
N ALA A 86 -2.75 -9.12 -12.03
CA ALA A 86 -2.41 -8.67 -10.68
C ALA A 86 -3.33 -7.55 -10.18
N ALA A 87 -3.62 -6.55 -11.04
CA ALA A 87 -4.57 -5.48 -10.74
C ALA A 87 -5.99 -6.00 -10.44
N ARG A 88 -6.44 -7.02 -11.17
CA ARG A 88 -7.75 -7.67 -10.92
C ARG A 88 -7.75 -8.38 -9.56
N ASP A 89 -6.67 -9.12 -9.27
CA ASP A 89 -6.57 -9.93 -8.06
C ASP A 89 -6.50 -9.03 -6.80
N ALA A 90 -5.79 -7.91 -6.86
CA ALA A 90 -5.81 -6.88 -5.81
C ALA A 90 -7.23 -6.33 -5.53
N VAL A 91 -7.99 -6.04 -6.59
CA VAL A 91 -9.39 -5.60 -6.47
C VAL A 91 -10.29 -6.69 -5.88
N SER A 92 -10.11 -7.95 -6.30
CA SER A 92 -10.84 -9.10 -5.76
C SER A 92 -10.54 -9.32 -4.28
N LEU A 93 -9.29 -9.14 -3.86
CA LEU A 93 -8.88 -9.25 -2.48
C LEU A 93 -9.55 -8.17 -1.62
N ALA A 94 -9.57 -6.92 -2.09
CA ALA A 94 -10.26 -5.83 -1.40
C ALA A 94 -11.76 -6.08 -1.23
N ARG A 95 -12.42 -6.60 -2.27
CA ARG A 95 -13.81 -7.02 -2.16
C ARG A 95 -14.01 -8.09 -1.11
N THR A 96 -13.18 -9.13 -1.15
CA THR A 96 -13.27 -10.22 -0.16
C THR A 96 -13.08 -9.70 1.26
N ALA A 97 -12.14 -8.79 1.49
CA ALA A 97 -11.90 -8.17 2.79
C ALA A 97 -13.14 -7.43 3.31
N PHE A 98 -13.78 -6.68 2.40
CA PHE A 98 -14.96 -5.89 2.66
C PHE A 98 -16.23 -6.71 2.85
N ASP A 99 -16.45 -7.72 2.03
CA ASP A 99 -17.64 -8.60 2.07
C ASP A 99 -17.61 -9.50 3.31
N ARG A 100 -16.42 -9.85 3.79
CA ARG A 100 -16.22 -10.60 5.03
C ARG A 100 -16.14 -9.71 6.29
N ASN A 101 -16.33 -8.40 6.14
CA ASN A 101 -16.25 -7.43 7.24
C ASN A 101 -14.95 -7.53 8.06
N LEU A 102 -13.82 -7.74 7.39
CA LEU A 102 -12.52 -7.92 8.04
C LEU A 102 -11.82 -6.59 8.35
N ILE A 103 -12.15 -5.53 7.62
CA ILE A 103 -11.51 -4.23 7.77
C ILE A 103 -12.06 -3.53 9.03
N PRO A 104 -11.21 -3.19 10.02
CA PRO A 104 -11.64 -2.46 11.20
C PRO A 104 -12.20 -1.07 10.86
N ALA A 105 -13.18 -0.62 11.65
CA ALA A 105 -13.79 0.69 11.47
C ALA A 105 -12.75 1.82 11.64
N GLY A 106 -12.83 2.84 10.78
CA GLY A 106 -11.90 3.97 10.79
C GLY A 106 -10.55 3.70 10.10
N HIS A 107 -10.30 2.49 9.60
CA HIS A 107 -9.07 2.15 8.88
C HIS A 107 -9.26 2.32 7.38
N PHE A 108 -8.16 2.60 6.67
CA PHE A 108 -8.15 2.74 5.22
C PHE A 108 -7.72 1.44 4.54
N VAL A 109 -8.29 1.18 3.37
CA VAL A 109 -7.84 0.10 2.48
C VAL A 109 -7.14 0.68 1.26
N GLN A 110 -5.91 0.27 1.01
CA GLN A 110 -5.16 0.64 -0.18
C GLN A 110 -5.01 -0.57 -1.10
N LEU A 111 -5.37 -0.42 -2.38
CA LEU A 111 -5.04 -1.44 -3.38
C LEU A 111 -3.54 -1.43 -3.62
N ALA A 112 -2.90 -2.59 -3.50
CA ALA A 112 -1.47 -2.80 -3.74
C ALA A 112 -1.26 -4.10 -4.54
N GLY A 113 -0.03 -4.42 -4.92
CA GLY A 113 0.27 -5.66 -5.64
C GLY A 113 -0.12 -5.64 -7.11
N GLY A 114 0.74 -5.04 -7.94
CA GLY A 114 0.57 -5.03 -9.40
C GLY A 114 -0.57 -4.16 -9.93
N THR A 115 -0.92 -3.11 -9.18
CA THR A 115 -1.83 -2.05 -9.65
C THR A 115 -1.21 -1.29 -10.83
N ASN A 116 -2.07 -0.87 -11.77
CA ASN A 116 -1.71 -0.25 -13.04
C ASN A 116 -2.89 0.58 -13.58
N ASP A 117 -2.75 1.11 -14.80
CA ASP A 117 -3.81 1.86 -15.52
C ASP A 117 -5.16 1.11 -15.58
N ALA A 118 -5.12 -0.21 -15.65
CA ALA A 118 -6.31 -1.03 -15.67
C ALA A 118 -6.96 -1.25 -14.30
N THR A 119 -6.31 -0.97 -13.17
CA THR A 119 -6.89 -1.17 -11.84
C THR A 119 -8.24 -0.49 -11.71
N ARG A 120 -8.38 0.72 -12.27
CA ARG A 120 -9.62 1.49 -12.21
C ARG A 120 -10.79 0.77 -12.87
N ARG A 121 -10.57 0.20 -14.04
CA ARG A 121 -11.60 -0.52 -14.80
C ARG A 121 -12.11 -1.75 -14.05
N TYR A 122 -11.30 -2.32 -13.16
CA TYR A 122 -11.70 -3.45 -12.33
C TYR A 122 -12.49 -2.98 -11.12
N VAL A 123 -12.12 -1.84 -10.51
CA VAL A 123 -12.91 -1.24 -9.43
C VAL A 123 -14.29 -0.80 -9.92
N GLU A 124 -14.38 -0.19 -11.11
CA GLU A 124 -15.64 0.29 -11.69
C GLU A 124 -16.63 -0.83 -12.06
N LYS A 125 -16.19 -2.09 -12.08
CA LYS A 125 -17.09 -3.26 -12.22
C LYS A 125 -17.83 -3.61 -10.94
N HIS A 126 -17.55 -2.91 -9.85
CA HIS A 126 -18.06 -3.20 -8.53
C HIS A 126 -18.65 -1.93 -7.91
N ASP A 127 -19.97 -1.86 -7.95
CA ASP A 127 -20.73 -0.70 -7.46
C ASP A 127 -20.34 -0.35 -6.02
N GLY A 128 -20.03 0.93 -5.80
CA GLY A 128 -19.66 1.45 -4.47
C GLY A 128 -18.28 1.03 -3.94
N LEU A 129 -17.48 0.24 -4.66
CA LEU A 129 -16.16 -0.16 -4.16
C LEU A 129 -15.20 1.04 -4.06
N ILE A 130 -15.25 1.96 -5.03
CA ILE A 130 -14.34 3.12 -5.11
C ILE A 130 -14.43 4.05 -3.88
N SER A 131 -15.62 4.18 -3.29
CA SER A 131 -15.88 5.03 -2.11
C SER A 131 -15.44 4.36 -0.80
N ARG A 132 -15.29 3.04 -0.79
CA ARG A 132 -14.80 2.28 0.37
C ARG A 132 -13.28 2.20 0.43
N LEU A 133 -12.60 2.40 -0.69
CA LEU A 133 -11.14 2.39 -0.74
C LEU A 133 -10.57 3.68 -0.11
N GLY A 134 -9.43 3.59 0.55
CA GLY A 134 -8.60 4.72 0.97
C GLY A 134 -7.68 5.22 -0.14
N GLY A 135 -7.26 4.33 -1.06
CA GLY A 135 -6.44 4.71 -2.20
C GLY A 135 -5.91 3.53 -3.01
N VAL A 136 -4.91 3.81 -3.84
CA VAL A 136 -4.15 2.85 -4.64
C VAL A 136 -2.66 3.19 -4.50
N ALA A 137 -1.81 2.18 -4.35
CA ALA A 137 -0.36 2.33 -4.40
C ALA A 137 0.14 1.82 -5.74
N PHE A 138 0.83 2.67 -6.51
CA PHE A 138 1.48 2.28 -7.76
C PHE A 138 2.97 2.05 -7.53
N GLY A 139 3.44 0.82 -7.77
CA GLY A 139 4.85 0.44 -7.64
C GLY A 139 5.56 0.40 -8.99
N GLY A 140 5.78 -0.82 -9.50
CA GLY A 140 6.52 -1.06 -10.75
C GLY A 140 5.95 -0.32 -11.97
N TYR A 141 4.63 -0.20 -12.05
CA TYR A 141 3.97 0.56 -13.11
C TYR A 141 4.38 2.04 -13.12
N ALA A 142 4.35 2.72 -11.96
CA ALA A 142 4.79 4.10 -11.84
C ALA A 142 6.29 4.26 -12.11
N ARG A 143 7.12 3.36 -11.59
CA ARG A 143 8.57 3.37 -11.86
C ARG A 143 8.87 3.25 -13.35
N LYS A 144 8.14 2.40 -14.07
CA LYS A 144 8.27 2.28 -15.52
C LYS A 144 7.85 3.57 -16.22
N ALA A 145 6.70 4.15 -15.87
CA ALA A 145 6.24 5.40 -16.47
C ALA A 145 7.24 6.56 -16.27
N VAL A 146 7.81 6.68 -15.07
CA VAL A 146 8.86 7.69 -14.78
C VAL A 146 10.12 7.41 -15.59
N LYS A 147 10.58 6.15 -15.64
CA LYS A 147 11.76 5.77 -16.43
C LYS A 147 11.57 6.06 -17.93
N ASP A 148 10.40 5.72 -18.47
CA ASP A 148 10.08 5.92 -19.88
C ASP A 148 10.03 7.42 -20.23
N ALA A 149 9.56 8.27 -19.30
CA ALA A 149 9.58 9.73 -19.46
C ALA A 149 11.02 10.29 -19.48
N LEU A 150 11.86 9.91 -18.51
CA LEU A 150 13.25 10.37 -18.42
C LEU A 150 14.15 9.88 -19.56
N GLY A 151 13.74 8.83 -20.28
CA GLY A 151 14.48 8.28 -21.40
C GLY A 151 15.87 7.76 -21.04
N ALA A 152 16.80 7.82 -22.00
CA ALA A 152 18.19 7.37 -21.83
C ALA A 152 19.12 8.41 -21.18
N SER A 153 18.65 9.65 -21.01
CA SER A 153 19.47 10.80 -20.58
C SER A 153 19.41 11.06 -19.08
N SER A 154 18.97 10.11 -18.28
CA SER A 154 18.83 10.33 -16.84
C SER A 154 20.19 10.52 -16.17
N CYS A 155 20.30 11.58 -15.36
CA CYS A 155 21.37 11.75 -14.40
C CYS A 155 21.33 10.61 -13.36
N GLU A 156 22.48 10.28 -12.75
CA GLU A 156 22.53 9.24 -11.71
C GLU A 156 21.62 9.55 -10.51
N ARG A 157 21.40 10.83 -10.22
CA ARG A 157 20.58 11.34 -9.12
C ARG A 157 19.54 12.33 -9.63
N ILE A 158 18.31 11.86 -9.86
CA ILE A 158 17.21 12.68 -10.41
C ILE A 158 16.96 13.93 -9.56
N GLU A 159 17.19 13.87 -8.26
CA GLU A 159 17.04 15.00 -7.34
C GLU A 159 18.06 16.12 -7.50
N GLU A 160 19.13 15.91 -8.26
CA GLU A 160 20.17 16.93 -8.52
C GLU A 160 19.95 17.65 -9.86
N ASP A 161 19.06 17.15 -10.72
CA ASP A 161 18.68 17.78 -12.00
C ASP A 161 17.23 18.26 -11.92
N GLU A 162 17.05 19.58 -11.87
CA GLU A 162 15.74 20.21 -11.75
C GLU A 162 14.80 19.84 -12.91
N ALA A 163 15.31 19.73 -14.14
CA ALA A 163 14.50 19.40 -15.30
C ALA A 163 14.07 17.93 -15.27
N ALA A 164 14.99 17.03 -14.93
CA ALA A 164 14.69 15.60 -14.77
C ALA A 164 13.72 15.36 -13.59
N MET A 165 13.90 16.04 -12.46
CA MET A 165 12.97 15.96 -11.34
C MET A 165 11.58 16.45 -11.72
N ALA A 166 11.46 17.57 -12.44
CA ALA A 166 10.18 18.08 -12.90
C ALA A 166 9.46 17.08 -13.84
N GLU A 167 10.19 16.48 -14.78
CA GLU A 167 9.66 15.46 -15.69
C GLU A 167 9.24 14.18 -14.95
N ALA A 168 10.05 13.71 -14.00
CA ALA A 168 9.72 12.56 -13.16
C ALA A 168 8.46 12.80 -12.32
N LEU A 169 8.33 13.98 -11.71
CA LEU A 169 7.15 14.38 -10.95
C LEU A 169 5.91 14.49 -11.84
N GLN A 170 6.03 15.02 -13.06
CA GLN A 170 4.93 15.08 -14.02
C GLN A 170 4.48 13.67 -14.44
N ALA A 171 5.42 12.79 -14.75
CA ALA A 171 5.11 11.41 -15.12
C ALA A 171 4.43 10.64 -13.98
N ALA A 172 4.93 10.77 -12.74
CA ALA A 172 4.31 10.19 -11.56
C ALA A 172 2.92 10.80 -11.28
N GLY A 173 2.78 12.12 -11.44
CA GLY A 173 1.52 12.85 -11.30
C GLY A 173 0.45 12.34 -12.27
N ASN A 174 0.79 12.10 -13.54
CA ASN A 174 -0.12 11.55 -14.52
C ASN A 174 -0.68 10.17 -14.12
N VAL A 175 0.16 9.31 -13.53
CA VAL A 175 -0.28 8.00 -13.02
C VAL A 175 -1.30 8.19 -11.89
N VAL A 176 -1.02 9.06 -10.92
CA VAL A 176 -1.91 9.31 -9.77
C VAL A 176 -3.20 10.02 -10.18
N ASP A 177 -3.12 10.98 -11.09
CA ASP A 177 -4.26 11.78 -11.52
C ASP A 177 -5.29 10.98 -12.32
N SER A 178 -4.85 9.93 -13.03
CA SER A 178 -5.77 8.97 -13.66
C SER A 178 -6.72 8.32 -12.63
N TRP A 179 -6.25 8.19 -11.39
CA TRP A 179 -7.04 7.70 -10.26
C TRP A 179 -7.88 8.80 -9.60
N ARG A 180 -7.31 9.99 -9.37
CA ARG A 180 -7.97 11.10 -8.66
C ARG A 180 -9.12 11.75 -9.43
N ARG A 181 -9.01 11.93 -10.75
CA ARG A 181 -9.91 12.77 -11.58
C ARG A 181 -11.38 12.32 -11.67
N ARG A 182 -11.79 11.26 -10.97
CA ARG A 182 -13.13 10.65 -11.08
C ARG A 182 -13.51 9.98 -9.75
N ARG A 183 -13.19 10.64 -8.64
CA ARG A 183 -13.74 10.36 -7.30
C ARG A 183 -14.87 11.33 -7.03
#